data_AF-A0A915I7J5-F1
#
_entry.id   AF-A0A915I7J5-F1
#
_cell.length_a   1.000
_cell.length_b   1.000
_cell.length_c   1.000
_cell.angle_alpha   90.00
_cell.angle_beta   90.00
_cell.angle_gamma   90.00
#
_symmetry.space_group_name_H-M   'P 1'
#
loop_
_entity.id
_entity.type
_entity.pdbx_description
1 polymer ?
#
loop_
_entity_poly.entity_id
_entity_poly.type
_entity_poly.pdbx_seq_one_letter_code
_entity_poly.pdbx_strand_id
1 'polypeptide(L)'
;MWTDFLLICLKRALKSNPDLKLILMSATMATEKFQQYFDDCPLVEVSGRTFPVSEHYLDDLEVILSKKIVQPPAPVQILNFNSKNKGSKIATDLQTVVEVLRYVHKSHEPGAILCFLPTVADIRKVQETLEADQNSSLLILPCHSKLSVDDQQKVFRKPPLGQRKLVLATNIAETSVTIDDVKYVVNTGTCKSEILDDKS
;
A
#
# COMPACT_ATOMS: atom_id res chain seq x y z
N MET A 1 -13.33 -11.89 -10.84
CA MET A 1 -13.65 -12.92 -11.86
C MET A 1 -13.43 -14.35 -11.34
N TRP A 2 -12.22 -14.73 -10.87
CA TRP A 2 -11.99 -16.11 -10.39
C TRP A 2 -12.65 -16.39 -9.03
N THR A 3 -12.65 -15.41 -8.14
CA THR A 3 -13.36 -15.46 -6.84
C THR A 3 -14.86 -15.61 -7.01
N ASP A 4 -15.47 -14.92 -7.98
CA ASP A 4 -16.93 -14.94 -8.18
C ASP A 4 -17.41 -16.33 -8.63
N PHE A 5 -16.66 -16.97 -9.53
CA PHE A 5 -16.95 -18.35 -9.95
C PHE A 5 -16.79 -19.34 -8.79
N LEU A 6 -15.74 -19.19 -7.98
CA LEU A 6 -15.52 -20.03 -6.81
C LEU A 6 -16.67 -19.92 -5.81
N LEU A 7 -17.20 -18.72 -5.57
CA LEU A 7 -18.34 -18.51 -4.66
C LEU A 7 -19.61 -19.22 -5.16
N ILE A 8 -19.86 -19.24 -6.47
CA ILE A 8 -20.97 -20.00 -7.07
C ILE A 8 -20.79 -21.50 -6.81
N CYS A 9 -19.59 -22.05 -7.05
CA CYS A 9 -19.30 -23.46 -6.79
C CYS A 9 -19.44 -23.81 -5.31
N LEU A 10 -18.95 -22.97 -4.41
CA LEU A 10 -19.03 -23.18 -2.96
C LEU A 10 -20.49 -23.16 -2.47
N LYS A 11 -21.32 -22.23 -2.97
CA LYS A 11 -22.76 -22.20 -2.63
C LYS A 11 -23.46 -23.50 -3.03
N ARG A 12 -23.09 -24.11 -4.16
CA ARG A 12 -23.62 -25.42 -4.58
C ARG A 12 -23.08 -26.56 -3.72
N ALA A 13 -21.79 -26.54 -3.39
CA ALA A 13 -21.16 -27.56 -2.56
C ALA A 13 -21.75 -27.61 -1.14
N LEU A 14 -22.05 -26.46 -0.54
CA LEU A 14 -22.72 -26.37 0.77
C LEU A 14 -24.11 -27.01 0.77
N LYS A 15 -24.85 -26.93 -0.35
CA LYS A 15 -26.16 -27.59 -0.46
C LYS A 15 -26.04 -29.12 -0.55
N SER A 16 -24.98 -29.61 -1.20
CA SER A 16 -24.77 -31.05 -1.39
C SER A 16 -24.04 -31.71 -0.20
N ASN A 17 -23.36 -30.94 0.64
CA ASN A 17 -22.61 -31.44 1.79
C ASN A 17 -22.90 -30.60 3.04
N PRO A 18 -23.81 -31.05 3.93
CA PRO A 18 -24.19 -30.31 5.14
C PRO A 18 -23.07 -30.25 6.20
N ASP A 19 -22.06 -31.12 6.11
CA ASP A 19 -20.91 -31.11 7.03
C ASP A 19 -19.85 -30.05 6.63
N LEU A 20 -19.87 -29.59 5.37
CA LEU A 20 -18.96 -28.56 4.90
C LEU A 20 -19.22 -27.24 5.61
N LYS A 21 -18.16 -26.65 6.18
CA LYS A 21 -18.20 -25.31 6.80
C LYS A 21 -17.42 -24.33 5.93
N LEU A 22 -18.02 -23.16 5.68
CA LEU A 22 -17.42 -22.07 4.92
C LEU A 22 -17.29 -20.84 5.81
N ILE A 23 -16.09 -20.26 5.86
CA ILE A 23 -15.84 -18.97 6.51
C ILE A 23 -15.39 -18.00 5.43
N LEU A 24 -16.14 -16.91 5.25
CA LEU A 24 -15.81 -15.82 4.34
C LEU A 24 -15.21 -14.68 5.16
N MET A 25 -14.05 -14.18 4.74
CA MET A 25 -13.39 -13.04 5.38
C MET A 25 -13.32 -11.87 4.39
N SER A 26 -13.79 -10.70 4.80
CA SER A 26 -13.77 -9.46 4.01
C SER A 26 -13.28 -8.29 4.87
N ALA A 27 -12.48 -7.42 4.29
CA ALA A 27 -12.01 -6.17 4.91
C ALA A 27 -12.78 -4.91 4.44
N THR A 28 -13.76 -5.07 3.54
CA THR A 28 -14.49 -3.94 2.91
C THR A 28 -15.96 -3.91 3.31
N MET A 29 -16.60 -2.73 3.23
CA MET A 29 -18.01 -2.48 3.57
C MET A 29 -19.04 -3.25 2.70
N ALA A 30 -18.61 -4.06 1.73
CA ALA A 30 -19.52 -4.85 0.89
C ALA A 30 -20.02 -6.16 1.53
N THR A 31 -19.87 -6.32 2.85
CA THR A 31 -20.21 -7.55 3.59
C THR A 31 -21.68 -7.93 3.48
N GLU A 32 -22.56 -6.92 3.37
CA GLU A 32 -24.00 -7.08 3.17
C GLU A 32 -24.34 -7.92 1.93
N LYS A 33 -23.59 -7.70 0.83
CA LYS A 33 -23.80 -8.46 -0.42
C LYS A 33 -23.47 -9.93 -0.26
N PHE A 34 -22.45 -10.26 0.53
CA PHE A 34 -22.08 -11.64 0.81
C PHE A 34 -23.07 -12.32 1.73
N GLN A 35 -23.58 -11.62 2.76
CA GLN A 35 -24.65 -12.15 3.60
C GLN A 35 -25.88 -12.49 2.78
N GLN A 36 -26.36 -11.55 1.97
CA GLN A 36 -27.53 -11.76 1.11
C GLN A 36 -27.29 -12.91 0.11
N TYR A 37 -26.08 -13.02 -0.44
CA TYR A 37 -25.75 -14.10 -1.37
C TYR A 37 -25.69 -15.48 -0.70
N PHE A 38 -25.29 -15.58 0.57
CA PHE A 38 -25.22 -16.83 1.33
C PHE A 38 -26.41 -17.00 2.30
N ASP A 39 -27.60 -16.64 1.83
CA ASP A 39 -28.88 -16.91 2.50
C ASP A 39 -28.93 -16.29 3.93
N ASP A 40 -28.53 -15.02 4.03
CA ASP A 40 -28.48 -14.21 5.25
C ASP A 40 -27.62 -14.82 6.37
N CYS A 41 -26.44 -15.31 6.00
CA CYS A 41 -25.52 -15.95 6.94
C CYS A 41 -25.08 -15.02 8.10
N PRO A 42 -24.70 -15.57 9.26
CA PRO A 42 -24.22 -14.80 10.40
C PRO A 42 -23.00 -13.93 10.05
N LEU A 43 -23.01 -12.68 10.51
CA LEU A 43 -21.88 -11.76 10.42
C LEU A 43 -21.17 -11.67 11.78
N VAL A 44 -19.86 -11.85 11.77
CA VAL A 44 -18.99 -11.59 12.91
C VAL A 44 -18.10 -10.40 12.55
N GLU A 45 -18.33 -9.27 13.22
CA GLU A 45 -17.46 -8.10 13.09
C GLU A 45 -16.33 -8.15 14.11
N VAL A 46 -15.10 -8.02 13.63
CA VAL A 46 -13.92 -7.91 14.47
C VAL A 46 -13.44 -6.47 14.39
N SER A 47 -13.64 -5.71 15.48
CA SER A 47 -13.17 -4.33 15.56
C SER A 47 -11.63 -4.31 15.64
N GLY A 48 -10.99 -3.92 14.55
CA GLY A 48 -9.56 -3.65 14.55
C GLY A 48 -9.24 -2.38 15.34
N ARG A 49 -8.10 -2.34 16.02
CA ARG A 49 -7.54 -1.07 16.52
C ARG A 49 -6.83 -0.40 15.35
N THR A 50 -7.38 0.71 14.87
CA THR A 50 -6.68 1.59 13.94
C THR A 50 -6.01 2.71 14.74
N PHE A 51 -4.79 3.05 14.38
CA PHE A 51 -4.16 4.28 14.86
C PHE A 51 -4.65 5.44 13.98
N PRO A 52 -4.86 6.64 14.54
CA PRO A 52 -5.25 7.79 13.72
C PRO A 52 -4.18 8.07 12.67
N VAL A 53 -4.61 8.19 11.41
CA VAL A 53 -3.73 8.42 10.26
C VAL A 53 -4.00 9.81 9.70
N SER A 54 -2.93 10.58 9.45
CA SER A 54 -3.03 11.85 8.73
C SER A 54 -2.81 11.62 7.24
N GLU A 55 -3.72 12.13 6.40
CA GLU A 55 -3.59 12.06 4.95
C GLU A 55 -3.23 13.43 4.37
N HIS A 56 -2.25 13.46 3.46
CA HIS A 56 -1.85 14.65 2.71
C HIS A 56 -1.85 14.34 1.21
N TYR A 57 -2.32 15.28 0.40
CA TYR A 57 -2.36 15.14 -1.07
C TYR A 57 -1.25 15.96 -1.75
N LEU A 58 -1.05 15.77 -3.05
CA LEU A 58 0.01 16.46 -3.83
C LEU A 58 -0.04 18.00 -3.66
N ASP A 59 -1.25 18.58 -3.66
CA ASP A 59 -1.45 20.01 -3.45
C ASP A 59 -0.96 20.47 -2.06
N ASP A 60 -1.10 19.61 -1.04
CA ASP A 60 -0.58 19.87 0.30
C ASP A 60 0.94 19.69 0.34
N LEU A 61 1.48 18.75 -0.44
CA LEU A 61 2.92 18.46 -0.51
C LEU A 61 3.72 19.59 -1.12
N GLU A 62 3.23 20.23 -2.19
CA GLU A 62 3.89 21.41 -2.76
C GLU A 62 4.06 22.50 -1.70
N VAL A 63 3.03 22.73 -0.89
CA VAL A 63 3.06 23.70 0.21
C VAL A 63 4.01 23.25 1.33
N ILE A 64 3.99 21.97 1.70
CA ILE A 64 4.84 21.40 2.78
C ILE A 64 6.32 21.46 2.38
N LEU A 65 6.67 21.05 1.17
CA LEU A 65 8.03 21.08 0.63
C LEU A 65 8.53 22.53 0.50
N SER A 66 7.64 23.47 0.13
CA SER A 66 7.98 24.89 -0.02
C SER A 66 8.10 25.65 1.31
N LYS A 67 7.34 25.28 2.34
CA LYS A 67 7.18 26.12 3.55
C LYS A 67 7.74 25.57 4.85
N LYS A 68 8.41 24.39 4.89
CA LYS A 68 8.91 23.79 6.16
C LYS A 68 7.86 23.79 7.29
N ILE A 69 6.58 23.57 6.95
CA ILE A 69 5.52 23.56 7.98
C ILE A 69 5.52 22.19 8.64
N VAL A 70 5.97 22.17 9.90
CA VAL A 70 5.92 21.01 10.80
C VAL A 70 4.54 20.99 11.44
N GLN A 71 3.62 20.16 10.94
CA GLN A 71 2.41 19.83 11.69
C GLN A 71 2.72 18.74 12.73
N PRO A 72 2.10 18.79 13.93
CA PRO A 72 2.35 17.81 14.97
C PRO A 72 1.94 16.40 14.51
N PRO A 73 2.71 15.35 14.84
CA PRO A 73 2.58 14.07 14.18
C PRO A 73 1.34 13.31 14.67
N ALA A 74 0.41 13.00 13.75
CA ALA A 74 -0.33 11.76 13.89
C ALA A 74 0.64 10.57 13.85
N PRO A 75 0.32 9.46 14.52
CA PRO A 75 1.20 8.30 14.62
C PRO A 75 1.52 7.67 13.26
N VAL A 76 0.65 7.81 12.25
CA VAL A 76 0.91 7.39 10.87
C VAL A 76 0.55 8.51 9.90
N GLN A 77 1.37 8.73 8.86
CA GLN A 77 1.08 9.70 7.80
C GLN A 77 1.04 9.03 6.42
N ILE A 78 -0.01 9.29 5.65
CA ILE A 78 -0.17 8.88 4.24
C ILE A 78 0.02 10.10 3.36
N LEU A 79 0.97 10.03 2.44
CA LEU A 79 1.24 11.06 1.43
C LEU A 79 0.79 10.53 0.06
N ASN A 80 -0.27 11.12 -0.50
CA ASN A 80 -0.89 10.72 -1.77
C ASN A 80 -0.52 11.70 -2.90
N PHE A 81 0.11 11.21 -3.96
CA PHE A 81 0.48 12.05 -5.11
C PHE A 81 -0.64 12.24 -6.16
N ASN A 82 -1.85 11.77 -5.88
CA ASN A 82 -3.00 12.07 -6.74
C ASN A 82 -3.54 13.46 -6.41
N SER A 83 -3.57 14.35 -7.40
CA SER A 83 -4.34 15.61 -7.30
C SER A 83 -5.82 15.29 -7.12
N LYS A 84 -6.56 16.11 -6.37
CA LYS A 84 -8.01 15.95 -6.16
C LYS A 84 -8.81 16.01 -7.47
N ASN A 85 -8.21 16.50 -8.55
CA ASN A 85 -8.82 16.55 -9.88
C ASN A 85 -8.68 15.22 -10.63
N LYS A 86 -9.74 14.40 -10.54
CA LYS A 86 -9.97 13.21 -11.38
C LYS A 86 -9.97 13.60 -12.86
N GLY A 87 -8.96 13.19 -13.64
CA GLY A 87 -9.09 13.26 -15.11
C GLY A 87 -7.82 13.08 -15.95
N SER A 88 -6.63 13.34 -15.43
CA SER A 88 -5.40 13.14 -16.21
C SER A 88 -4.60 11.96 -15.66
N LYS A 89 -4.20 11.02 -16.53
CA LYS A 89 -3.16 10.02 -16.21
C LYS A 89 -1.86 10.79 -15.98
N ILE A 90 -1.66 11.28 -14.76
CA ILE A 90 -0.41 11.92 -14.37
C ILE A 90 0.64 10.81 -14.35
N ALA A 91 1.62 10.89 -15.25
CA ALA A 91 2.81 10.07 -15.15
C ALA A 91 3.44 10.33 -13.79
N THR A 92 3.72 9.28 -13.01
CA THR A 92 4.35 9.42 -11.70
C THR A 92 5.67 10.15 -11.86
N ASP A 93 5.76 11.38 -11.35
CA ASP A 93 7.03 12.08 -11.29
C ASP A 93 7.90 11.48 -10.18
N LEU A 94 8.78 10.56 -10.57
CA LEU A 94 9.69 9.87 -9.65
C LEU A 94 10.63 10.85 -8.93
N GLN A 95 10.90 12.02 -9.51
CA GLN A 95 11.74 13.02 -8.88
C GLN A 95 11.06 13.60 -7.63
N THR A 96 9.80 14.00 -7.76
CA THR A 96 8.97 14.43 -6.62
C THR A 96 8.88 13.34 -5.54
N VAL A 97 8.74 12.06 -5.93
CA VAL A 97 8.72 10.94 -4.99
C VAL A 97 10.02 10.87 -4.18
N VAL A 98 11.17 10.94 -4.85
CA VAL A 98 12.48 10.92 -4.20
C VAL A 98 12.62 12.09 -3.22
N GLU A 99 12.17 13.29 -3.59
CA GLU A 99 12.23 14.48 -2.72
C GLU A 99 11.38 14.32 -1.46
N VAL A 100 10.18 13.76 -1.60
CA VAL A 100 9.32 13.45 -0.45
C VAL A 100 9.94 12.38 0.44
N LEU A 101 10.51 11.32 -0.12
CA LEU A 101 11.20 10.28 0.66
C LEU A 101 12.37 10.86 1.45
N ARG A 102 13.16 11.75 0.82
CA ARG A 102 14.22 12.50 1.50
C ARG A 102 13.68 13.42 2.60
N TYR A 103 12.59 14.12 2.35
CA TYR A 103 11.93 14.99 3.32
C TYR A 103 11.43 14.21 4.54
N VAL A 104 10.74 13.08 4.33
CA VAL A 104 10.29 12.21 5.42
C VAL A 104 11.49 11.66 6.19
N HIS A 105 12.52 11.19 5.49
CA HIS A 105 13.73 10.66 6.13
C HIS A 105 14.42 11.68 7.05
N LYS A 106 14.55 12.94 6.61
CA LYS A 106 15.30 13.99 7.31
C LYS A 106 14.48 14.78 8.35
N SER A 107 13.20 15.00 8.09
CA SER A 107 12.39 15.95 8.88
C SER A 107 11.46 15.28 9.89
N HIS A 108 11.28 13.96 9.83
CA HIS A 108 10.32 13.24 10.66
C HIS A 108 10.99 12.23 11.58
N GLU A 109 10.31 11.95 12.70
CA GLU A 109 10.70 10.95 13.70
C GLU A 109 11.00 9.56 13.10
N PRO A 110 11.79 8.72 13.81
CA PRO A 110 12.06 7.36 13.39
C PRO A 110 10.79 6.52 13.15
N GLY A 111 10.87 5.65 12.15
CA GLY A 111 9.81 4.74 11.72
C GLY A 111 10.01 4.34 10.26
N ALA A 112 9.61 3.12 9.89
CA ALA A 112 9.79 2.64 8.53
C ALA A 112 8.89 3.42 7.56
N ILE A 113 9.40 3.61 6.34
CA ILE A 113 8.70 4.25 5.24
C ILE A 113 8.30 3.16 4.25
N LEU A 114 7.03 3.11 3.85
CA LEU A 114 6.52 2.24 2.80
C LEU A 114 6.11 3.09 1.60
N CYS A 115 6.74 2.89 0.46
CA CYS A 115 6.45 3.63 -0.77
C CYS A 115 5.87 2.69 -1.82
N PHE A 116 4.67 2.99 -2.32
CA PHE A 116 4.06 2.28 -3.42
C PHE A 116 4.44 2.93 -4.75
N LEU A 117 5.01 2.12 -5.63
CA LEU A 117 5.44 2.50 -6.96
C LEU A 117 4.74 1.65 -8.03
N PRO A 118 4.50 2.19 -9.23
CA PRO A 118 3.64 1.53 -10.22
C PRO A 118 4.29 0.30 -10.84
N THR A 119 5.61 0.36 -11.07
CA THR A 119 6.36 -0.70 -11.73
C THR A 119 7.67 -1.04 -11.02
N VAL A 120 8.21 -2.22 -11.34
CA VAL A 120 9.56 -2.63 -10.88
C VAL A 120 10.65 -1.74 -11.45
N ALA A 121 10.45 -1.14 -12.63
CA ALA A 121 11.41 -0.19 -13.21
C ALA A 121 11.48 1.10 -12.37
N ASP A 122 10.33 1.55 -11.87
CA ASP A 122 10.24 2.73 -10.99
C ASP A 122 10.95 2.46 -9.66
N ILE A 123 10.74 1.27 -9.07
CA ILE A 123 11.45 0.83 -7.86
C ILE A 123 12.97 0.94 -8.05
N ARG A 124 13.50 0.39 -9.14
CA ARG A 124 14.94 0.42 -9.43
C ARG A 124 15.46 1.84 -9.58
N LYS A 125 14.75 2.68 -10.33
CA LYS A 125 15.16 4.07 -10.57
C LYS A 125 15.18 4.90 -9.29
N VAL A 126 14.16 4.75 -8.44
CA VAL A 126 14.10 5.41 -7.12
C VAL A 126 15.20 4.89 -6.20
N GLN A 127 15.43 3.56 -6.19
CA GLN A 127 16.50 2.94 -5.41
C GLN A 127 17.87 3.47 -5.81
N GLU A 128 18.23 3.42 -7.10
CA GLU A 128 19.51 3.91 -7.63
C GLU A 128 19.73 5.39 -7.30
N THR A 129 18.68 6.22 -7.40
CA THR A 129 18.75 7.65 -7.09
C THR A 129 19.01 7.91 -5.60
N LEU A 130 18.45 7.11 -4.71
CA LEU A 130 18.63 7.25 -3.27
C LEU A 130 19.95 6.62 -2.78
N GLU A 131 20.40 5.53 -3.39
CA GLU A 131 21.68 4.88 -3.08
C GLU A 131 22.89 5.72 -3.54
N ALA A 132 22.71 6.56 -4.56
CA ALA A 132 23.72 7.54 -4.97
C ALA A 132 24.04 8.57 -3.86
N ASP A 133 23.13 8.76 -2.90
CA ASP A 133 23.37 9.61 -1.73
C ASP A 133 24.26 8.86 -0.71
N GLN A 134 25.58 9.02 -0.82
CA GLN A 134 26.61 8.34 -0.01
C GLN A 134 26.49 8.51 1.54
N ASN A 135 25.57 9.35 2.02
CA ASN A 135 25.39 9.68 3.44
C ASN A 135 23.97 9.39 3.97
N SER A 136 23.18 8.59 3.27
CA SER A 136 21.86 8.21 3.78
C SER A 136 21.96 7.03 4.74
N SER A 137 21.37 7.17 5.93
CA SER A 137 21.18 6.06 6.87
C SER A 137 19.96 5.22 6.48
N LEU A 138 19.67 5.08 5.18
CA LEU A 138 18.50 4.40 4.67
C LEU A 138 18.82 2.94 4.36
N LEU A 139 18.02 2.01 4.90
CA LEU A 139 17.98 0.63 4.45
C LEU A 139 16.89 0.49 3.40
N ILE A 140 17.27 0.52 2.12
CA ILE A 140 16.34 0.46 0.99
C ILE A 140 16.08 -1.01 0.62
N LEU A 141 14.81 -1.42 0.66
CA LEU A 141 14.38 -2.79 0.39
C LEU A 141 13.31 -2.80 -0.71
N PRO A 142 13.63 -3.29 -1.92
CA PRO A 142 12.61 -3.51 -2.94
C PRO A 142 11.68 -4.65 -2.51
N CYS A 143 10.40 -4.55 -2.84
CA CYS A 143 9.38 -5.56 -2.58
C CYS A 143 8.49 -5.73 -3.81
N HIS A 144 8.72 -6.80 -4.58
CA HIS A 144 7.93 -7.11 -5.76
C HIS A 144 7.89 -8.62 -6.04
N SER A 145 6.91 -9.05 -6.84
CA SER A 145 6.65 -10.47 -7.13
C SER A 145 7.82 -11.25 -7.74
N LYS A 146 8.78 -10.57 -8.39
CA LYS A 146 9.99 -11.21 -8.96
C LYS A 146 11.11 -11.50 -7.95
N LEU A 147 10.97 -11.13 -6.69
CA LEU A 147 11.99 -11.41 -5.66
C LEU A 147 11.89 -12.85 -5.14
N SER A 148 13.02 -13.36 -4.65
CA SER A 148 13.03 -14.61 -3.88
C SER A 148 12.24 -14.44 -2.58
N VAL A 149 11.77 -15.56 -2.01
CA VAL A 149 11.08 -15.56 -0.72
C VAL A 149 11.97 -14.98 0.37
N ASP A 150 13.25 -15.34 0.37
CA ASP A 150 14.22 -14.83 1.35
C ASP A 150 14.41 -13.31 1.26
N ASP A 151 14.43 -12.76 0.04
CA ASP A 151 14.53 -11.31 -0.16
C ASP A 151 13.26 -10.57 0.26
N GLN A 152 12.09 -11.13 -0.04
CA GLN A 152 10.83 -10.57 0.44
C GLN A 152 10.78 -10.60 1.98
N GLN A 153 11.30 -11.63 2.62
CA GLN A 153 11.31 -11.74 4.07
C GLN A 153 12.17 -10.67 4.77
N LYS A 154 13.12 -10.05 4.06
CA LYS A 154 13.95 -8.97 4.63
C LYS A 154 13.10 -7.77 5.06
N VAL A 155 11.97 -7.51 4.41
CA VAL A 155 11.09 -6.36 4.73
C VAL A 155 10.46 -6.45 6.12
N PHE A 156 10.28 -7.66 6.66
CA PHE A 156 9.72 -7.89 7.99
C PHE A 156 10.78 -7.79 9.11
N ARG A 157 12.07 -7.74 8.76
CA ARG A 157 13.14 -7.59 9.76
C ARG A 157 13.25 -6.13 10.20
N LYS A 158 13.64 -5.91 11.46
CA LYS A 158 13.95 -4.58 11.97
C LYS A 158 15.25 -4.07 11.32
N PRO A 159 15.35 -2.76 11.00
CA PRO A 159 16.59 -2.19 10.48
C PRO A 159 17.71 -2.22 11.54
N PRO A 160 18.99 -2.24 11.11
CA PRO A 160 20.13 -2.02 12.00
C PRO A 160 20.04 -0.70 12.78
N LEU A 161 20.76 -0.61 13.90
CA LEU A 161 20.80 0.61 14.71
C LEU A 161 21.31 1.80 13.88
N GLY A 162 20.62 2.93 14.03
CA GLY A 162 20.92 4.16 13.30
C GLY A 162 20.47 4.16 11.84
N GLN A 163 19.85 3.08 11.34
CA GLN A 163 19.26 3.05 10.00
C GLN A 163 17.74 3.15 10.03
N ARG A 164 17.18 3.81 9.01
CA ARG A 164 15.74 3.88 8.76
C ARG A 164 15.38 2.98 7.59
N LYS A 165 14.42 2.08 7.80
CA LYS A 165 13.94 1.19 6.74
C LYS A 165 13.05 1.95 5.74
N LEU A 166 13.33 1.77 4.45
CA LEU A 166 12.52 2.23 3.34
C LEU A 166 12.16 1.02 2.45
N VAL A 167 10.88 0.66 2.42
CA VAL A 167 10.37 -0.41 1.57
C VAL A 167 9.75 0.20 0.32
N LEU A 168 10.26 -0.21 -0.86
CA LEU A 168 9.73 0.20 -2.16
C LEU A 168 8.90 -0.95 -2.73
N ALA A 169 7.58 -0.82 -2.74
CA ALA A 169 6.65 -1.89 -3.07
C ALA A 169 5.81 -1.58 -4.32
N THR A 170 5.31 -2.62 -5.00
CA THR A 170 4.22 -2.46 -5.98
C THR A 170 2.87 -2.84 -5.37
N ASN A 171 1.77 -2.47 -6.03
CA ASN A 171 0.40 -2.82 -5.58
C ASN A 171 0.18 -4.35 -5.49
N ILE A 172 0.98 -5.16 -6.19
CA ILE A 172 0.94 -6.63 -6.06
C ILE A 172 1.45 -7.08 -4.68
N ALA A 173 2.36 -6.32 -4.07
CA ALA A 173 2.84 -6.54 -2.72
C ALA A 173 1.96 -5.85 -1.64
N GLU A 174 1.18 -4.82 -2.00
CA GLU A 174 0.33 -4.06 -1.07
C GLU A 174 -0.65 -4.95 -0.27
N THR A 175 -1.36 -5.85 -0.95
CA THR A 175 -2.38 -6.70 -0.31
C THR A 175 -1.81 -7.89 0.47
N SER A 176 -0.50 -8.12 0.41
CA SER A 176 0.17 -9.29 1.01
C SER A 176 1.20 -8.97 2.07
N VAL A 177 1.51 -7.68 2.32
CA VAL A 177 2.63 -7.26 3.16
C VAL A 177 2.15 -6.42 4.34
N THR A 178 2.13 -7.03 5.53
CA THR A 178 1.94 -6.34 6.82
C THR A 178 3.29 -6.11 7.48
N ILE A 179 3.81 -4.88 7.43
CA ILE A 179 5.09 -4.52 8.06
C ILE A 179 4.81 -3.71 9.32
N ASP A 180 5.11 -4.29 10.49
CA ASP A 180 4.70 -3.78 11.80
C ASP A 180 5.30 -2.41 12.17
N ASP A 181 6.48 -2.07 11.64
CA ASP A 181 7.22 -0.84 11.99
C ASP A 181 7.00 0.31 11.00
N VAL A 182 6.04 0.20 10.08
CA VAL A 182 5.67 1.27 9.15
C VAL A 182 4.98 2.40 9.90
N LYS A 183 5.55 3.61 9.76
CA LYS A 183 5.01 4.86 10.32
C LYS A 183 4.62 5.86 9.23
N TYR A 184 5.20 5.73 8.03
CA TYR A 184 4.97 6.64 6.91
C TYR A 184 4.65 5.85 5.66
N VAL A 185 3.58 6.21 4.96
CA VAL A 185 3.16 5.61 3.70
C VAL A 185 3.18 6.67 2.62
N VAL A 186 3.80 6.35 1.50
CA VAL A 186 3.94 7.24 0.34
C VAL A 186 3.34 6.54 -0.86
N ASN A 187 2.19 7.03 -1.35
CA ASN A 187 1.43 6.39 -2.42
C ASN A 187 1.45 7.26 -3.68
N THR A 188 2.04 6.74 -4.77
CA THR A 188 2.09 7.44 -6.07
C THR A 188 0.80 7.40 -6.87
N GLY A 189 -0.21 6.66 -6.39
CA GLY A 189 -1.59 6.81 -6.84
C GLY A 189 -1.91 6.34 -8.26
N THR A 190 -0.93 5.86 -9.03
CA THR A 190 -1.16 5.30 -10.37
C THR A 190 -1.47 3.81 -10.27
N CYS A 191 -2.75 3.51 -10.08
CA CYS A 191 -3.26 2.15 -10.16
C CYS A 191 -3.47 1.77 -11.63
N LYS A 192 -2.87 0.66 -12.07
CA LYS A 192 -3.07 0.14 -13.43
C LYS A 192 -4.46 -0.49 -13.51
N SER A 193 -5.48 0.30 -13.84
CA SER A 193 -6.81 -0.24 -14.16
C SER A 193 -6.80 -0.74 -15.60
N GLU A 194 -6.97 -2.05 -15.80
CA GLU A 194 -7.35 -2.60 -17.11
C GLU A 194 -8.78 -2.15 -17.40
N ILE A 195 -8.93 -1.10 -18.21
CA ILE A 195 -10.20 -0.75 -18.83
C ILE A 195 -10.23 -1.54 -20.14
N LEU A 196 -11.10 -2.54 -20.21
CA LEU A 196 -11.38 -3.26 -21.44
C LEU A 196 -12.30 -2.36 -22.28
N ASP A 197 -11.77 -1.72 -23.31
CA ASP A 197 -12.56 -0.97 -24.27
C ASP A 197 -13.38 -1.95 -25.11
N ASP A 198 -14.67 -2.07 -24.80
CA ASP A 198 -15.62 -2.87 -25.57
C ASP A 198 -15.99 -2.09 -26.84
N LYS A 199 -15.14 -2.19 -27.87
CA LYS A 199 -15.48 -1.72 -29.22
C LYS A 199 -16.26 -2.82 -29.94
N SER A 200 -17.59 -2.72 -29.86
CA SER A 200 -18.50 -3.31 -30.84
C SER A 200 -18.70 -2.36 -32.01
#